data_AF-A0A961W613-F1
#
_entry.id   AF-A0A961W613-F1
#
_cell.length_a   1.000
_cell.length_b   1.000
_cell.length_c   1.000
_cell.angle_alpha   90.00
_cell.angle_beta   90.00
_cell.angle_gamma   90.00
#
_symmetry.space_group_name_H-M   'P 1'
#
loop_
_entity.id
_entity.type
_entity.pdbx_description
1 polymer ?
#
loop_
_entity_poly.entity_id
_entity_poly.type
_entity_poly.pdbx_seq_one_letter_code
_entity_poly.pdbx_strand_id
1 'polypeptide(L)'
;MRIAADGRWFYMGSEIRREALVRLFASVLRKDEDGQTYLVTPVEKVAITVEDAPFLAVEMQVDGEGDEQVIGFRTNVGEVVTLDANHALRVETDPENEGLKPYLGVRG
;
A
#
# COMPACT_ATOMS: atom_id res chain seq x y z
N MET A 1 9.29 -13.32 -1.79
CA MET A 1 8.70 -12.20 -2.54
C MET A 1 9.08 -10.92 -1.81
N ARG A 2 9.36 -9.83 -2.54
CA ARG A 2 9.69 -8.53 -1.95
C ARG A 2 8.92 -7.41 -2.65
N ILE A 3 8.32 -6.52 -1.88
CA ILE A 3 7.79 -5.23 -2.34
C ILE A 3 8.81 -4.18 -1.97
N ALA A 4 9.40 -3.53 -2.98
CA ALA A 4 10.35 -2.46 -2.79
C ALA A 4 9.64 -1.17 -2.32
N ALA A 5 10.39 -0.23 -1.74
CA ALA A 5 9.83 1.05 -1.28
C ALA A 5 9.19 1.86 -2.43
N ASP A 6 9.63 1.66 -3.68
CA ASP A 6 9.05 2.26 -4.89
C ASP A 6 7.85 1.49 -5.47
N GLY A 7 7.31 0.52 -4.73
CA GLY A 7 6.13 -0.26 -5.11
C GLY A 7 6.38 -1.34 -6.16
N ARG A 8 7.63 -1.56 -6.61
CA ARG A 8 7.97 -2.68 -7.51
C ARG A 8 7.99 -4.01 -6.77
N TRP A 9 7.52 -5.05 -7.43
CA TRP A 9 7.45 -6.41 -6.90
C TRP A 9 8.57 -7.28 -7.44
N PHE A 10 9.19 -8.09 -6.58
CA PHE A 10 10.31 -8.96 -6.93
C PHE A 10 10.10 -10.39 -6.44
N TYR A 11 10.37 -11.35 -7.32
CA TYR A 11 10.39 -12.78 -7.00
C TYR A 11 11.71 -13.40 -7.44
N MET A 12 12.41 -14.07 -6.52
CA MET A 12 13.75 -14.64 -6.74
C MET A 12 14.73 -13.66 -7.41
N GLY A 13 14.70 -12.40 -6.98
CA GLY A 13 15.57 -11.32 -7.51
C GLY A 13 15.11 -10.69 -8.83
N SER A 14 14.13 -11.28 -9.52
CA SER A 14 13.59 -10.75 -10.78
C SER A 14 12.35 -9.89 -10.53
N GLU A 15 12.25 -8.77 -11.24
CA GLU A 15 11.10 -7.87 -11.18
C GLU A 15 9.87 -8.47 -11.86
N ILE A 16 8.71 -8.38 -11.20
CA ILE A 16 7.40 -8.72 -11.77
C ILE A 16 6.80 -7.48 -12.43
N ARG A 17 6.91 -7.39 -13.75
CA ARG A 17 6.41 -6.23 -14.53
C ARG A 17 4.95 -6.33 -14.97
N ARG A 18 4.36 -7.52 -14.87
CA ARG A 18 2.99 -7.76 -15.34
C ARG A 18 2.00 -7.22 -14.31
N GLU A 19 1.42 -6.06 -14.59
CA GLU A 19 0.48 -5.38 -13.67
C GLU A 19 -0.65 -6.29 -13.19
N ALA A 20 -1.27 -7.07 -14.09
CA ALA A 20 -2.34 -7.99 -13.71
C ALA A 20 -1.90 -9.02 -12.66
N LEU A 21 -0.64 -9.45 -12.69
CA LEU A 21 -0.09 -10.39 -11.72
C LEU A 21 0.22 -9.70 -10.38
N VAL A 22 0.72 -8.46 -10.42
CA VAL A 22 0.91 -7.64 -9.22
C VAL A 22 -0.43 -7.40 -8.52
N ARG A 23 -1.48 -7.03 -9.27
CA ARG A 23 -2.84 -6.85 -8.74
C ARG A 23 -3.40 -8.14 -8.11
N LEU A 24 -3.16 -9.29 -8.74
CA LEU A 24 -3.58 -10.58 -8.19
C LEU A 24 -2.91 -10.89 -6.85
N PHE A 25 -1.60 -10.63 -6.71
CA PHE A 25 -0.93 -10.84 -5.43
C PHE A 25 -1.34 -9.79 -4.39
N ALA A 26 -1.55 -8.53 -4.80
CA ALA A 26 -2.05 -7.47 -3.92
C ALA A 26 -3.43 -7.80 -3.32
N SER A 27 -4.32 -8.48 -4.05
CA SER A 27 -5.66 -8.81 -3.56
C SER A 27 -5.67 -9.88 -2.45
N VAL A 28 -4.60 -10.64 -2.32
CA VAL A 28 -4.42 -11.66 -1.26
C VAL A 28 -3.43 -11.22 -0.18
N LEU A 29 -3.02 -9.95 -0.21
CA LEU A 29 -2.10 -9.39 0.75
C LEU A 29 -2.82 -9.11 2.07
N ARG A 30 -2.26 -9.61 3.17
CA ARG A 30 -2.79 -9.40 4.53
C ARG A 30 -1.67 -9.11 5.51
N LYS A 31 -1.90 -8.14 6.39
CA LYS A 31 -1.05 -7.90 7.56
C LYS A 31 -1.71 -8.60 8.74
N ASP A 32 -0.99 -9.52 9.39
CA ASP A 32 -1.52 -10.25 10.54
C ASP A 32 -1.14 -9.54 11.86
N GLU A 33 -1.70 -10.03 12.98
CA GLU A 33 -1.49 -9.47 14.32
C GLU A 33 -0.02 -9.50 14.79
N ASP A 34 0.81 -10.35 14.17
CA ASP A 34 2.25 -10.41 14.39
C ASP A 34 3.02 -9.24 13.72
N GLY A 35 2.31 -8.35 13.05
CA GLY A 35 2.85 -7.20 12.33
C GLY A 35 3.50 -7.54 10.99
N GLN A 36 3.54 -8.82 10.61
CA GLN A 36 4.12 -9.29 9.37
C GLN A 36 3.11 -9.26 8.23
N THR A 37 3.61 -9.16 6.99
CA THR A 37 2.79 -9.15 5.79
C THR A 37 2.91 -10.47 5.04
N TYR A 38 1.76 -11.00 4.62
CA TYR A 38 1.62 -12.30 3.99
C TYR A 38 0.83 -12.23 2.69
N LEU A 39 1.12 -13.15 1.77
CA LEU A 39 0.17 -13.55 0.73
C LEU A 39 -0.64 -14.73 1.28
N VAL A 40 -1.96 -14.60 1.31
CA VAL A 40 -2.85 -15.56 1.96
C VAL A 40 -3.87 -16.12 0.97
N THR A 41 -3.84 -17.43 0.77
CA THR A 41 -4.85 -18.18 0.02
C THR A 41 -5.47 -19.23 0.96
N PRO A 42 -6.58 -19.90 0.58
CA PRO A 42 -7.21 -20.90 1.45
C PRO A 42 -6.30 -22.05 1.89
N VAL A 43 -5.25 -22.35 1.12
CA VAL A 43 -4.35 -23.50 1.36
C VAL A 43 -2.94 -23.10 1.76
N GLU A 44 -2.57 -21.83 1.62
CA GLU A 44 -1.19 -21.37 1.78
C GLU A 44 -1.13 -19.95 2.37
N LYS A 45 -0.18 -19.74 3.28
CA LYS A 45 0.19 -18.43 3.83
C LYS A 45 1.69 -18.25 3.72
N VAL A 46 2.14 -17.28 2.94
CA VAL A 46 3.57 -17.05 2.65
C VAL A 46 3.98 -15.65 3.10
N ALA A 47 5.00 -15.58 3.96
CA ALA A 47 5.56 -14.30 4.40
C ALA A 47 6.26 -13.60 3.23
N ILE A 48 6.13 -12.28 3.17
CA ILE A 48 6.83 -11.46 2.18
C ILE A 48 7.59 -10.32 2.86
N THR A 49 8.62 -9.81 2.19
CA THR A 49 9.32 -8.61 2.63
C THR A 49 8.65 -7.38 2.04
N VAL A 50 8.33 -6.39 2.87
CA VAL A 50 7.88 -5.06 2.45
C VAL A 50 8.91 -4.08 2.99
N GLU A 51 9.57 -3.34 2.11
CA GLU A 51 10.63 -2.40 2.53
C GLU A 51 10.07 -1.17 3.24
N ASP A 52 8.84 -0.77 2.91
CA ASP A 52 8.22 0.45 3.43
C ASP A 52 6.70 0.27 3.57
N ALA A 53 5.95 0.48 2.48
CA ALA A 53 4.52 0.25 2.41
C ALA A 53 4.18 -0.71 1.25
N PRO A 54 3.09 -1.49 1.36
CA PRO A 54 2.71 -2.44 0.32
C PRO A 54 2.16 -1.78 -0.95
N PHE A 55 1.67 -0.55 -0.83
CA PHE A 55 1.02 0.21 -1.90
C PHE A 55 1.57 1.64 -1.92
N LEU A 56 1.64 2.22 -3.13
CA LEU A 56 1.91 3.63 -3.31
C LEU A 56 0.64 4.35 -3.72
N ALA A 57 0.29 5.44 -3.04
CA ALA A 57 -0.72 6.38 -3.52
C ALA A 57 -0.11 7.16 -4.70
N VAL A 58 -0.67 6.99 -5.89
CA VAL A 58 -0.16 7.58 -7.14
C VAL A 58 -1.04 8.71 -7.67
N GLU A 59 -2.28 8.81 -7.19
CA GLU A 59 -3.19 9.89 -7.51
C GLU A 59 -4.02 10.29 -6.28
N MET A 60 -4.39 11.56 -6.22
CA MET A 60 -5.24 12.17 -5.20
C MET A 60 -6.32 13.00 -5.90
N GLN A 61 -7.56 12.86 -5.47
CA GLN A 61 -8.69 13.67 -5.87
C GLN A 61 -9.32 14.33 -4.64
N VAL A 62 -9.69 15.59 -4.76
CA VAL A 62 -10.40 16.34 -3.72
C VAL A 62 -11.72 16.81 -4.31
N ASP A 63 -12.82 16.42 -3.67
CA ASP A 63 -14.16 16.88 -4.01
C ASP A 63 -14.69 17.75 -2.86
N GLY A 64 -15.32 18.88 -3.17
CA GLY A 64 -15.78 19.84 -2.17
C GLY A 64 -14.67 20.74 -1.63
N GLU A 65 -14.96 21.50 -0.57
CA GLU A 65 -14.07 22.50 0.01
C GLU A 65 -14.20 22.55 1.55
N GLY A 66 -13.16 23.04 2.23
CA GLY A 66 -13.18 23.24 3.68
C GLY A 66 -13.33 21.93 4.47
N ASP A 67 -14.17 21.97 5.50
CA ASP A 67 -14.43 20.83 6.40
C ASP A 67 -15.33 19.76 5.75
N GLU A 68 -15.97 20.07 4.62
CA GLU A 68 -16.81 19.13 3.86
C GLU A 68 -16.05 18.43 2.73
N GLN A 69 -14.76 18.70 2.57
CA GLN A 69 -13.97 18.09 1.51
C GLN A 69 -13.83 16.57 1.68
N VAL A 70 -13.87 15.85 0.57
CA VAL A 70 -13.62 14.42 0.50
C VAL A 70 -12.35 14.20 -0.28
N ILE A 71 -11.37 13.55 0.34
CA ILE A 71 -10.07 13.27 -0.28
C ILE A 71 -10.00 11.78 -0.61
N GLY A 72 -9.92 11.46 -1.90
CA GLY A 72 -9.74 10.10 -2.40
C GLY A 72 -8.33 9.89 -2.94
N PHE A 73 -7.78 8.70 -2.73
CA PHE A 73 -6.48 8.30 -3.25
C PHE A 73 -6.61 7.05 -4.13
N ARG A 74 -5.85 6.99 -5.22
CA ARG A 74 -5.68 5.74 -5.98
C ARG A 74 -4.28 5.17 -5.79
N THR A 75 -4.21 3.86 -5.53
CA THR A 75 -2.94 3.15 -5.38
C THR A 75 -2.34 2.74 -6.74
N ASN A 76 -1.05 2.41 -6.77
CA ASN A 76 -0.35 1.87 -7.94
C ASN A 76 -0.94 0.53 -8.45
N VAL A 77 -1.72 -0.16 -7.62
CA VAL A 77 -2.46 -1.37 -8.01
C VAL A 77 -3.91 -1.09 -8.44
N GLY A 78 -4.35 0.17 -8.37
CA GLY A 78 -5.66 0.63 -8.86
C GLY A 78 -6.77 0.65 -7.82
N GLU A 79 -6.44 0.45 -6.54
CA GLU A 79 -7.43 0.56 -5.46
C GLU A 79 -7.71 2.01 -5.13
N VAL A 80 -8.97 2.34 -4.90
CA VAL A 80 -9.40 3.68 -4.50
C VAL A 80 -9.78 3.65 -3.03
N VAL A 81 -9.21 4.57 -2.25
CA VAL A 81 -9.43 4.68 -0.80
C VAL A 81 -9.76 6.13 -0.48
N THR A 82 -10.86 6.34 0.23
CA THR A 82 -11.25 7.66 0.74
C THR A 82 -10.66 7.85 2.12
N LEU A 83 -10.06 9.01 2.37
CA LEU A 83 -9.59 9.41 3.69
C LEU A 83 -10.78 9.50 4.66
N ASP A 84 -10.77 8.65 5.69
CA ASP A 84 -11.80 8.61 6.73
C ASP A 84 -11.23 8.04 8.04
N ALA A 85 -12.09 7.76 9.02
CA ALA A 85 -11.67 7.22 10.33
C ALA A 85 -11.09 5.80 10.26
N ASN A 86 -11.47 4.99 9.27
CA ASN A 86 -10.94 3.64 9.05
C ASN A 86 -9.66 3.68 8.19
N HIS A 87 -9.55 4.69 7.32
CA HIS A 87 -8.46 4.93 6.39
C HIS A 87 -7.70 6.20 6.78
N ALA A 88 -7.24 6.26 8.03
CA ALA A 88 -6.65 7.49 8.56
C ALA A 88 -5.29 7.83 7.92
N LEU A 89 -5.03 9.14 7.77
CA LEU A 89 -3.72 9.65 7.38
C LEU A 89 -2.77 9.61 8.58
N ARG A 90 -1.55 9.15 8.33
CA ARG A 90 -0.46 9.13 9.30
C ARG A 90 0.78 9.70 8.65
N VAL A 91 1.40 10.69 9.27
CA VAL A 91 2.59 11.34 8.71
C VAL A 91 3.79 10.97 9.57
N GLU A 92 4.84 10.46 8.93
CA GLU A 92 6.15 10.27 9.54
C GLU A 92 7.15 11.28 8.98
N THR A 93 8.32 11.35 9.62
CA THR A 93 9.48 12.08 9.08
C THR A 93 10.44 11.06 8.48
N ASP A 94 10.87 11.32 7.24
CA ASP A 94 11.87 10.51 6.56
C ASP A 94 13.23 10.71 7.24
N PRO A 95 13.88 9.66 7.75
CA PRO A 95 15.16 9.77 8.45
C PRO A 95 16.32 10.18 7.53
N GLU A 96 16.20 10.01 6.21
CA GLU A 96 17.29 10.33 5.26
C GLU A 96 17.31 11.80 4.85
N ASN A 97 16.14 12.44 4.76
CA ASN A 97 16.01 13.79 4.21
C ASN A 97 15.18 14.75 5.08
N GLU A 98 14.72 14.31 6.25
CA GLU A 98 13.87 15.07 7.18
C GLU A 98 12.52 15.53 6.58
N GLY A 99 12.16 15.01 5.41
CA GLY A 99 10.91 15.31 4.71
C GLY A 99 9.71 14.63 5.36
N LEU A 100 8.51 15.13 5.06
CA LEU A 100 7.27 14.48 5.47
C LEU A 100 6.96 13.29 4.57
N LYS A 101 6.68 12.15 5.19
CA LYS A 101 6.31 10.92 4.53
C LYS A 101 4.91 10.48 4.97
N PRO A 102 3.85 10.87 4.23
CA PRO A 102 2.48 10.53 4.57
C PRO A 102 2.12 9.10 4.13
N TYR A 103 1.30 8.43 4.94
CA TYR A 103 0.71 7.12 4.67
C TYR A 103 -0.78 7.15 4.96
N LEU A 104 -1.54 6.33 4.23
CA LEU A 104 -2.98 6.16 4.39
C LEU A 104 -3.28 4.69 4.74
N GLY A 105 -4.13 4.45 5.72
CA GLY A 105 -4.70 3.11 5.92
C GLY A 105 -5.48 2.67 4.67
N VAL A 106 -5.13 1.54 4.06
CA VAL A 106 -5.86 1.00 2.88
C VAL A 106 -6.80 -0.12 3.31
N ARG A 107 -6.24 -1.16 3.93
CA ARG A 107 -6.95 -2.29 4.54
C ARG A 107 -5.96 -3.12 5.35
N GLY A 108 -6.48 -3.86 6.32
CA GLY A 108 -5.71 -4.70 7.25
C GLY A 108 -6.66 -5.30 8.26
#